data_AF-D4CUS0-F1
#
_entry.id   AF-D4CUS0-F1
#
_cell.length_a   1.000
_cell.length_b   1.000
_cell.length_c   1.000
_cell.angle_alpha   90.00
_cell.angle_beta   90.00
_cell.angle_gamma   90.00
#
_symmetry.space_group_name_H-M   'P 1'
#
loop_
_entity.id
_entity.type
_entity.pdbx_description
1 polymer ?
#
loop_
_entity_poly.entity_id
_entity_poly.type
_entity_poly.pdbx_seq_one_letter_code
_entity_poly.pdbx_strand_id
1 'polypeptide(L)'
;MEELLKELVEKNRRFAADGNVANYIPELDKADKNALGIYVTTLDGQEFFAGDYNTKFTIQSISKIISLMLAILDNGEEYVFSKVGMEPSGDPFNSIRKLETSSRKKPYNPMINAGAIAVASMIKGKNEKERFTRLLDFAKLITEDDSLDINYKIYCGEADTGFRNFSMAYFLKGEGIIEGNVEEA
;
A
#
# COMPACT_ATOMS: atom_id res chain seq x y z
N MET A 1 19.19 -1.58 -23.57
CA MET A 1 18.51 -1.37 -22.26
C MET A 1 18.72 -2.57 -21.36
N GLU A 2 18.42 -3.81 -21.80
CA GLU A 2 18.61 -5.01 -20.96
C GLU A 2 20.04 -5.17 -20.41
N GLU A 3 21.08 -5.03 -21.24
CA GLU A 3 22.47 -5.15 -20.77
C GLU A 3 22.82 -4.11 -19.70
N LEU A 4 22.27 -2.88 -19.82
CA LEU A 4 22.41 -1.86 -18.78
C LEU A 4 21.71 -2.28 -17.49
N LEU A 5 20.48 -2.82 -17.58
CA LEU A 5 19.76 -3.29 -16.39
C LEU A 5 20.49 -4.45 -15.71
N LYS A 6 21.05 -5.40 -16.47
CA LYS A 6 21.87 -6.49 -15.94
C LYS A 6 23.10 -5.95 -15.22
N GLU A 7 23.84 -5.01 -15.84
CA GLU A 7 25.00 -4.37 -15.21
C GLU A 7 24.60 -3.67 -13.90
N LEU A 8 23.49 -2.94 -13.89
CA LEU A 8 22.99 -2.25 -12.71
C LEU A 8 22.60 -3.22 -11.59
N VAL A 9 21.89 -4.30 -11.89
CA VAL A 9 21.53 -5.31 -10.88
C VAL A 9 22.79 -5.91 -10.27
N GLU A 10 23.74 -6.37 -11.09
CA GLU A 10 24.95 -7.03 -10.60
C GLU A 10 25.85 -6.07 -9.81
N LYS A 11 26.00 -4.82 -10.28
CA LYS A 11 26.77 -3.79 -9.58
C LYS A 11 26.19 -3.45 -8.21
N ASN A 12 24.87 -3.49 -8.06
CA ASN A 12 24.18 -3.03 -6.84
C ASN A 12 23.79 -4.17 -5.88
N ARG A 13 23.80 -5.44 -6.31
CA ARG A 13 23.43 -6.59 -5.46
C ARG A 13 24.17 -6.62 -4.12
N ARG A 14 25.44 -6.20 -4.11
CA ARG A 14 26.27 -6.11 -2.89
C ARG A 14 25.66 -5.25 -1.78
N PHE A 15 24.86 -4.23 -2.11
CA PHE A 15 24.25 -3.33 -1.13
C PHE A 15 23.10 -3.98 -0.36
N ALA A 16 22.60 -5.14 -0.81
CA ALA A 16 21.66 -5.95 -0.05
C ALA A 16 22.19 -6.28 1.36
N ALA A 17 23.51 -6.41 1.52
CA ALA A 17 24.15 -6.67 2.81
C ALA A 17 23.88 -5.57 3.85
N ASP A 18 23.72 -4.32 3.42
CA ASP A 18 23.62 -3.13 4.28
C ASP A 18 22.24 -2.97 4.95
N GLY A 19 21.22 -3.68 4.44
CA GLY A 19 19.84 -3.62 4.95
C GLY A 19 19.43 -4.88 5.70
N ASN A 20 18.18 -4.91 6.18
CA ASN A 20 17.54 -6.11 6.72
C ASN A 20 16.15 -6.25 6.13
N VAL A 21 15.71 -7.50 5.94
CA VAL A 21 14.30 -7.79 5.62
C VAL A 21 13.43 -7.40 6.81
N ALA A 22 12.17 -7.05 6.53
CA ALA A 22 11.21 -6.73 7.58
C ALA A 22 10.96 -7.97 8.45
N ASN A 23 10.98 -7.79 9.78
CA ASN A 23 10.91 -8.89 10.75
C ASN A 23 9.81 -8.72 11.81
N TYR A 24 8.96 -7.71 11.68
CA TYR A 24 7.84 -7.49 12.61
C TYR A 24 6.71 -8.51 12.41
N ILE A 25 6.68 -9.20 11.27
CA ILE A 25 5.84 -10.37 10.99
C ILE A 25 6.75 -11.56 10.63
N PRO A 26 6.63 -12.72 11.30
CA PRO A 26 7.49 -13.90 11.08
C PRO A 26 7.45 -14.53 9.67
N GLU A 27 6.58 -14.08 8.77
CA GLU A 27 6.56 -14.56 7.38
C GLU A 27 7.32 -13.60 6.44
N LEU A 28 7.52 -12.34 6.84
CA LEU A 28 8.30 -11.36 6.07
C LEU A 28 9.81 -11.61 6.18
N ASP A 29 10.28 -12.17 7.31
CA ASP A 29 11.70 -12.44 7.53
C ASP A 29 12.25 -13.60 6.68
N LYS A 30 11.35 -14.38 6.05
CA LYS A 30 11.66 -15.49 5.15
C LYS A 30 11.98 -15.04 3.72
N ALA A 31 11.80 -13.75 3.42
CA ALA A 31 12.17 -13.20 2.12
C ALA A 31 13.68 -13.35 1.89
N ASP A 32 14.09 -13.67 0.65
CA ASP A 32 15.51 -13.69 0.30
C ASP A 32 16.06 -12.26 0.33
N LYS A 33 16.93 -12.00 1.32
CA LYS A 33 17.61 -10.72 1.50
C LYS A 33 18.43 -10.31 0.26
N ASN A 34 18.86 -11.26 -0.57
CA ASN A 34 19.69 -11.00 -1.75
C ASN A 34 18.90 -10.87 -3.06
N ALA A 35 17.58 -11.06 -3.02
CA ALA A 35 16.72 -10.91 -4.18
C ALA A 35 16.74 -9.45 -4.66
N LEU A 36 17.12 -9.25 -5.92
CA LEU A 36 17.14 -7.94 -6.57
C LEU A 36 16.72 -8.10 -8.03
N GLY A 37 15.57 -7.51 -8.36
CA GLY A 37 15.01 -7.48 -9.70
C GLY A 37 14.61 -6.07 -10.11
N ILE A 38 14.62 -5.83 -11.42
CA ILE A 38 14.09 -4.61 -12.02
C ILE A 38 13.28 -4.97 -13.25
N TYR A 39 12.15 -4.28 -13.43
CA TYR A 39 11.26 -4.42 -14.57
C TYR A 39 10.87 -3.02 -15.05
N VAL A 40 10.95 -2.79 -16.35
CA VAL A 40 10.56 -1.53 -16.99
C VAL A 40 9.66 -1.86 -18.16
N THR A 41 8.46 -1.28 -18.15
CA THR A 41 7.56 -1.28 -19.31
C THR A 41 7.43 0.15 -19.85
N THR A 42 7.51 0.32 -21.17
CA THR A 42 7.34 1.61 -21.83
C THR A 42 5.90 1.82 -22.28
N LEU A 43 5.56 3.06 -22.66
CA LEU A 43 4.20 3.40 -23.14
C LEU A 43 3.82 2.67 -24.44
N ASP A 44 4.80 2.24 -25.23
CA ASP A 44 4.62 1.44 -26.44
C ASP A 44 4.70 -0.09 -26.19
N GLY A 45 4.72 -0.52 -24.92
CA GLY A 45 4.68 -1.92 -24.52
C GLY A 45 6.00 -2.67 -24.66
N GLN A 46 7.13 -1.97 -24.78
CA GLN A 46 8.44 -2.62 -24.73
C GLN A 46 8.80 -2.94 -23.29
N GLU A 47 9.31 -4.14 -23.08
CA GLU A 47 9.60 -4.67 -21.75
C GLU A 47 11.10 -4.93 -21.62
N PHE A 48 11.68 -4.45 -20.52
CA PHE A 48 13.09 -4.65 -20.19
C PHE A 48 13.20 -5.05 -18.73
N PHE A 49 13.92 -6.13 -18.47
CA PHE A 49 14.05 -6.66 -17.11
C PHE A 49 15.42 -7.29 -16.88
N ALA A 50 15.80 -7.38 -15.61
CA ALA A 50 17.01 -8.06 -15.18
C ALA A 50 16.89 -8.53 -13.72
N GLY A 51 17.70 -9.52 -13.35
CA GLY A 51 17.74 -10.07 -11.99
C GLY A 51 16.48 -10.87 -11.63
N ASP A 52 16.09 -10.77 -10.37
CA ASP A 52 15.03 -11.58 -9.76
C ASP A 52 13.61 -11.01 -10.02
N TYR A 53 13.38 -10.43 -11.22
CA TYR A 53 12.18 -9.65 -11.57
C TYR A 53 10.86 -10.43 -11.46
N ASN A 54 10.90 -11.76 -11.59
CA ASN A 54 9.72 -12.62 -11.55
C ASN A 54 9.43 -13.18 -10.14
N THR A 55 10.17 -12.74 -9.11
CA THR A 55 9.94 -13.15 -7.73
C THR A 55 8.71 -12.46 -7.17
N LYS A 56 7.70 -13.23 -6.77
CA LYS A 56 6.47 -12.68 -6.16
C LYS A 56 6.75 -12.21 -4.73
N PHE A 57 6.21 -11.05 -4.38
CA PHE A 57 6.22 -10.50 -3.01
C PHE A 57 4.91 -9.76 -2.73
N THR A 58 4.59 -9.54 -1.45
CA THR A 58 3.41 -8.73 -1.08
C THR A 58 3.69 -7.26 -1.34
N ILE A 59 2.79 -6.56 -2.03
CA ILE A 59 3.00 -5.17 -2.44
C ILE A 59 2.99 -4.16 -1.26
N GLN A 60 2.52 -4.56 -0.08
CA GLN A 60 2.52 -3.73 1.13
C GLN A 60 1.95 -2.33 0.86
N SER A 61 2.60 -1.25 1.33
CA SER A 61 2.13 0.12 1.15
C SER A 61 2.04 0.60 -0.30
N ILE A 62 2.55 -0.14 -1.30
CA ILE A 62 2.30 0.16 -2.72
C ILE A 62 0.79 0.05 -3.02
N SER A 63 0.06 -0.81 -2.28
CA SER A 63 -1.40 -0.95 -2.40
C SER A 63 -2.17 0.35 -2.21
N LYS A 64 -1.62 1.32 -1.48
CA LYS A 64 -2.25 2.63 -1.23
C LYS A 64 -2.55 3.40 -2.52
N ILE A 65 -1.71 3.23 -3.54
CA ILE A 65 -1.91 3.84 -4.85
C ILE A 65 -3.15 3.24 -5.51
N ILE A 66 -3.27 1.91 -5.51
CA ILE A 66 -4.39 1.18 -6.09
C ILE A 66 -5.70 1.51 -5.35
N SER A 67 -5.67 1.52 -4.01
CA SER A 67 -6.83 1.90 -3.19
C SER A 67 -7.28 3.34 -3.45
N LEU A 68 -6.34 4.27 -3.62
CA LEU A 68 -6.66 5.66 -3.96
C LEU A 68 -7.32 5.77 -5.34
N MET A 69 -6.78 5.09 -6.35
CA MET A 69 -7.37 5.06 -7.70
C MET A 69 -8.81 4.57 -7.64
N LEU A 70 -9.06 3.44 -6.95
CA LEU A 70 -10.40 2.88 -6.84
C LEU A 70 -11.36 3.79 -6.05
N ALA A 71 -10.90 4.39 -4.94
CA ALA A 71 -11.74 5.31 -4.15
C ALA A 71 -12.12 6.57 -4.95
N ILE A 72 -11.22 7.09 -5.80
CA ILE A 72 -11.50 8.22 -6.70
C ILE A 72 -12.50 7.81 -7.79
N LEU A 73 -12.33 6.63 -8.40
CA LEU A 73 -13.29 6.09 -9.37
C LEU A 73 -14.69 5.93 -8.77
N ASP A 74 -14.76 5.53 -7.50
CA ASP A 74 -16.02 5.33 -6.80
C ASP A 74 -16.71 6.65 -6.44
N ASN A 75 -15.97 7.65 -5.95
CA ASN A 75 -16.56 8.80 -5.25
C ASN A 75 -16.24 10.16 -5.88
N GLY A 76 -15.33 10.20 -6.85
CA GLY A 76 -14.79 11.44 -7.41
C GLY A 76 -13.67 12.03 -6.55
N GLU A 77 -12.80 12.80 -7.21
CA GLU A 77 -11.63 13.44 -6.60
C GLU A 77 -12.02 14.39 -5.47
N GLU A 78 -13.02 15.26 -5.70
CA GLU A 78 -13.46 16.26 -4.73
C GLU A 78 -13.88 15.63 -3.40
N TYR A 79 -14.66 14.54 -3.44
CA TYR A 79 -15.09 13.85 -2.24
C TYR A 79 -13.91 13.21 -1.50
N VAL A 80 -13.08 12.43 -2.20
CA VAL A 80 -11.92 11.76 -1.60
C VAL A 80 -11.02 12.77 -0.92
N PHE A 81 -10.67 13.85 -1.61
CA PHE A 81 -9.78 14.86 -1.05
C PHE A 81 -10.46 15.86 -0.12
N SER A 82 -11.78 15.78 0.07
CA SER A 82 -12.44 16.40 1.22
C SER A 82 -12.08 15.69 2.52
N LYS A 83 -11.89 14.36 2.47
CA LYS A 83 -11.63 13.45 3.62
C LYS A 83 -10.14 13.15 3.87
N VAL A 84 -9.27 13.35 2.88
CA VAL A 84 -7.80 13.24 3.03
C VAL A 84 -7.11 14.38 2.29
N GLY A 85 -5.96 14.86 2.77
CA GLY A 85 -5.21 15.94 2.13
C GLY A 85 -4.37 15.49 0.93
N MET A 86 -3.56 16.41 0.39
CA MET A 86 -2.59 16.17 -0.69
C MET A 86 -1.17 16.59 -0.31
N GLU A 87 -0.93 16.94 0.96
CA GLU A 87 0.31 17.57 1.37
C GLU A 87 1.31 16.57 1.97
N PRO A 88 2.62 16.78 1.75
CA PRO A 88 3.63 15.99 2.43
C PRO A 88 3.56 16.25 3.94
N SER A 89 3.39 15.20 4.71
CA SER A 89 3.55 15.24 6.16
C SER A 89 5.02 15.01 6.47
N GLY A 90 5.92 15.96 6.68
CA GLY A 90 7.36 15.65 6.96
C GLY A 90 7.71 14.78 8.21
N ASP A 91 6.89 13.82 8.61
CA ASP A 91 7.01 12.83 9.68
C ASP A 91 6.98 11.40 9.08
N PRO A 92 7.40 10.36 9.83
CA PRO A 92 7.23 8.97 9.42
C PRO A 92 5.79 8.61 9.06
N PHE A 93 5.61 7.68 8.10
CA PHE A 93 4.30 7.30 7.55
C PHE A 93 3.31 6.70 8.56
N ASN A 94 3.79 6.23 9.71
CA ASN A 94 3.03 5.64 10.81
C ASN A 94 2.89 6.57 12.04
N SER A 95 3.24 7.86 11.89
CA SER A 95 3.19 8.84 12.97
C SER A 95 1.76 9.26 13.29
N ILE A 96 1.32 9.02 14.52
CA ILE A 96 0.04 9.54 15.06
C ILE A 96 0.15 11.02 15.45
N ARG A 97 1.37 11.51 15.73
CA ARG A 97 1.61 12.86 16.24
C ARG A 97 0.92 13.95 15.42
N LYS A 98 1.05 13.87 14.10
CA LYS A 98 0.47 14.87 13.19
C LYS A 98 -1.05 14.75 13.04
N LEU A 99 -1.65 13.60 13.35
CA LEU A 99 -3.11 13.49 13.45
C LEU A 99 -3.62 14.21 14.69
N GLU A 100 -2.91 14.11 15.81
CA GLU A 100 -3.32 14.73 17.08
C GLU A 100 -2.97 16.22 17.19
N THR A 101 -1.81 16.65 16.69
CA THR A 101 -1.32 18.02 16.89
C THR A 101 -1.68 18.98 15.75
N SER A 102 -2.23 18.46 14.65
CA SER A 102 -2.61 19.30 13.52
C SER A 102 -3.94 19.97 13.79
N SER A 103 -4.08 21.23 13.38
CA SER A 103 -5.38 21.92 13.31
C SER A 103 -6.29 21.33 12.24
N ARG A 104 -5.78 20.42 11.39
CA ARG A 104 -6.54 19.74 10.34
C ARG A 104 -7.18 18.47 10.88
N LYS A 105 -8.49 18.33 10.66
CA LYS A 105 -9.30 17.16 11.04
C LYS A 105 -9.13 15.94 10.12
N LYS A 106 -8.22 15.99 9.15
CA LYS A 106 -8.03 14.94 8.15
C LYS A 106 -6.56 14.57 7.96
N PRO A 107 -6.25 13.32 7.56
CA PRO A 107 -4.88 12.92 7.28
C PRO A 107 -4.25 13.79 6.19
N TYR A 108 -2.92 13.95 6.23
CA TYR A 108 -2.20 14.84 5.33
C TYR A 108 -2.21 14.43 3.87
N ASN A 109 -2.10 13.12 3.60
CA ASN A 109 -2.09 12.56 2.25
C ASN A 109 -2.47 11.06 2.29
N PRO A 110 -2.85 10.47 1.14
CA PRO A 110 -3.22 9.05 1.05
C PRO A 110 -2.06 8.05 1.30
N MET A 111 -0.80 8.51 1.27
CA MET A 111 0.37 7.62 1.29
C MET A 111 0.84 7.28 2.72
N ILE A 112 0.41 8.04 3.73
CA ILE A 112 0.57 7.70 5.14
C ILE A 112 -0.53 6.72 5.60
N ASN A 113 -0.29 5.98 6.70
CA ASN A 113 -1.22 4.92 7.13
C ASN A 113 -2.63 5.45 7.43
N ALA A 114 -2.76 6.57 8.15
CA ALA A 114 -4.08 7.14 8.42
C ALA A 114 -4.80 7.60 7.14
N GLY A 115 -4.06 8.10 6.15
CA GLY A 115 -4.64 8.46 4.85
C GLY A 115 -5.10 7.23 4.09
N ALA A 116 -4.31 6.16 4.10
CA ALA A 116 -4.66 4.90 3.48
C ALA A 116 -5.90 4.25 4.11
N ILE A 117 -6.02 4.29 5.45
CA ILE A 117 -7.21 3.80 6.18
C ILE A 117 -8.44 4.65 5.81
N ALA A 118 -8.31 5.98 5.79
CA ALA A 118 -9.39 6.85 5.35
C ALA A 118 -9.82 6.53 3.90
N VAL A 119 -8.86 6.32 3.00
CA VAL A 119 -9.12 5.94 1.60
C VAL A 119 -9.79 4.58 1.48
N ALA A 120 -9.31 3.55 2.20
CA ALA A 120 -9.90 2.22 2.21
C ALA A 120 -11.37 2.25 2.69
N SER A 121 -11.66 3.06 3.70
CA SER A 121 -13.04 3.26 4.20
C SER A 121 -14.01 3.88 3.17
N MET A 122 -13.48 4.54 2.13
CA MET A 122 -14.28 5.17 1.07
C MET A 122 -14.56 4.23 -0.11
N ILE A 123 -13.94 3.05 -0.17
CA ILE A 123 -14.22 2.07 -1.24
C ILE A 123 -15.66 1.57 -1.09
N LYS A 124 -16.46 1.65 -2.16
CA LYS A 124 -17.86 1.21 -2.11
C LYS A 124 -17.93 -0.32 -1.95
N GLY A 125 -18.88 -0.77 -1.16
CA GLY A 125 -19.16 -2.19 -0.93
C GLY A 125 -20.05 -2.34 0.30
N LYS A 126 -20.89 -3.37 0.32
CA LYS A 126 -21.85 -3.61 1.40
C LYS A 126 -21.19 -4.05 2.71
N ASN A 127 -20.01 -4.65 2.61
CA ASN A 127 -19.21 -5.18 3.72
C ASN A 127 -17.72 -5.24 3.32
N GLU A 128 -16.87 -5.63 4.27
CA GLU A 128 -15.42 -5.75 4.12
C GLU A 128 -15.03 -6.70 2.98
N LYS A 129 -15.74 -7.82 2.84
CA LYS A 129 -15.45 -8.82 1.81
C LYS A 129 -15.69 -8.28 0.40
N GLU A 130 -16.78 -7.55 0.20
CA GLU A 130 -17.09 -6.94 -1.10
C GLU A 130 -16.08 -5.84 -1.44
N ARG A 131 -15.73 -4.97 -0.48
CA ARG A 131 -14.70 -3.93 -0.68
C ARG A 131 -13.36 -4.54 -1.06
N PHE A 132 -12.93 -5.57 -0.33
CA PHE A 132 -11.69 -6.28 -0.63
C PHE A 132 -11.70 -6.94 -2.01
N THR A 133 -12.80 -7.63 -2.36
CA THR A 133 -12.95 -8.28 -3.68
C THR A 133 -12.83 -7.25 -4.79
N ARG A 134 -13.51 -6.09 -4.67
CA ARG A 134 -13.41 -5.01 -5.66
C ARG A 134 -12.00 -4.45 -5.79
N LEU A 135 -11.27 -4.30 -4.67
CA LEU A 135 -9.89 -3.85 -4.70
C LEU A 135 -8.98 -4.86 -5.40
N LEU A 136 -9.14 -6.16 -5.12
CA LEU A 136 -8.38 -7.23 -5.75
C LEU A 136 -8.69 -7.32 -7.25
N ASP A 137 -9.97 -7.32 -7.63
CA ASP A 137 -10.38 -7.35 -9.05
C ASP A 137 -9.86 -6.14 -9.81
N PHE A 138 -9.86 -4.96 -9.18
CA PHE A 138 -9.28 -3.76 -9.77
C PHE A 138 -7.75 -3.87 -9.92
N ALA A 139 -7.06 -4.45 -8.94
CA ALA A 139 -5.62 -4.71 -9.04
C ALA A 139 -5.31 -5.68 -10.20
N LYS A 140 -6.08 -6.78 -10.33
CA LYS A 140 -5.97 -7.72 -11.46
C LYS A 140 -6.18 -7.03 -12.80
N LEU A 141 -7.20 -6.16 -12.88
CA LEU A 141 -7.50 -5.41 -14.09
C LEU A 141 -6.35 -4.50 -14.52
N ILE A 142 -5.80 -3.67 -13.62
CA ILE A 142 -4.78 -2.68 -13.98
C ILE A 142 -3.38 -3.29 -14.17
N THR A 143 -3.16 -4.51 -13.68
CA THR A 143 -1.90 -5.26 -13.86
C THR A 143 -2.00 -6.31 -14.94
N GLU A 144 -3.20 -6.58 -15.45
CA GLU A 144 -3.51 -7.65 -16.40
C GLU A 144 -3.04 -9.04 -15.89
N ASP A 145 -3.10 -9.26 -14.57
CA ASP A 145 -2.69 -10.51 -13.91
C ASP A 145 -3.80 -11.08 -13.03
N ASP A 146 -4.56 -12.04 -13.57
CA ASP A 146 -5.61 -12.76 -12.85
C ASP A 146 -5.08 -13.65 -11.70
N SER A 147 -3.76 -13.92 -11.67
CA SER A 147 -3.11 -14.75 -10.65
C SER A 147 -2.83 -14.01 -9.34
N LEU A 148 -3.08 -12.70 -9.28
CA LEU A 148 -2.95 -11.94 -8.03
C LEU A 148 -3.93 -12.47 -6.98
N ASP A 149 -3.41 -12.65 -5.76
CA ASP A 149 -4.21 -13.09 -4.63
C ASP A 149 -3.59 -12.61 -3.31
N ILE A 150 -4.35 -12.73 -2.24
CA ILE A 150 -3.91 -12.42 -0.89
C ILE A 150 -2.92 -13.46 -0.37
N ASN A 151 -1.82 -12.98 0.22
CA ASN A 151 -1.01 -13.84 1.08
C ASN A 151 -1.67 -13.92 2.46
N TYR A 152 -2.48 -14.96 2.68
CA TYR A 152 -3.28 -15.11 3.91
C TYR A 152 -2.43 -15.14 5.18
N LYS A 153 -1.21 -15.70 5.14
CA LYS A 153 -0.32 -15.72 6.30
C LYS A 153 0.15 -14.32 6.70
N ILE A 154 0.52 -13.51 5.71
CA ILE A 154 0.91 -12.11 5.93
C ILE A 154 -0.29 -11.30 6.42
N TYR A 155 -1.46 -11.51 5.83
CA TYR A 155 -2.70 -10.88 6.29
C TYR A 155 -2.99 -11.17 7.77
N CYS A 156 -2.95 -12.42 8.21
CA CYS A 156 -3.15 -12.76 9.63
C CYS A 156 -2.08 -12.09 10.51
N GLY A 157 -0.82 -12.10 10.11
CA GLY A 157 0.26 -11.45 10.86
C GLY A 157 0.09 -9.93 10.99
N GLU A 158 -0.34 -9.25 9.92
CA GLU A 158 -0.68 -7.82 9.96
C GLU A 158 -1.91 -7.56 10.84
N ALA A 159 -2.94 -8.40 10.77
CA ALA A 159 -4.14 -8.28 11.58
C ALA A 159 -3.84 -8.43 13.09
N ASP A 160 -3.00 -9.40 13.47
CA ASP A 160 -2.62 -9.68 14.85
C ASP A 160 -1.75 -8.57 15.47
N THR A 161 -1.07 -7.77 14.64
CA THR A 161 -0.15 -6.71 15.09
C THR A 161 -0.64 -5.29 14.77
N GLY A 162 -1.82 -5.15 14.17
CA GLY A 162 -2.38 -3.92 13.62
C GLY A 162 -2.87 -2.87 14.62
N PHE A 163 -2.53 -2.97 15.91
CA PHE A 163 -3.07 -2.10 16.98
C PHE A 163 -2.95 -0.60 16.68
N ARG A 164 -1.82 -0.17 16.08
CA ARG A 164 -1.63 1.23 15.69
C ARG A 164 -2.61 1.66 14.60
N ASN A 165 -2.88 0.79 13.63
CA ASN A 165 -3.83 1.06 12.56
C ASN A 165 -5.26 1.18 13.12
N PHE A 166 -5.66 0.27 14.01
CA PHE A 166 -6.96 0.39 14.70
C PHE A 166 -7.08 1.69 15.51
N SER A 167 -6.04 2.08 16.24
CA SER A 167 -6.02 3.35 16.97
C SER A 167 -6.22 4.55 16.04
N MET A 168 -5.52 4.59 14.89
CA MET A 168 -5.72 5.63 13.87
C MET A 168 -7.13 5.58 13.30
N ALA A 169 -7.68 4.41 13.02
CA ALA A 169 -9.01 4.26 12.45
C ALA A 169 -10.11 4.78 13.41
N TYR A 170 -10.04 4.45 14.70
CA TYR A 170 -10.95 4.99 15.70
C TYR A 170 -10.82 6.52 15.85
N PHE A 171 -9.60 7.05 15.81
CA PHE A 171 -9.38 8.50 15.79
C PHE A 171 -10.09 9.15 14.59
N LEU A 172 -9.92 8.59 13.38
CA LEU A 172 -10.56 9.10 12.17
C LEU A 172 -12.08 9.00 12.19
N LYS A 173 -12.64 7.99 12.86
CA LYS A 173 -14.08 7.90 13.12
C LYS A 173 -14.56 9.02 14.05
N GLY A 174 -13.79 9.33 15.10
CA GLY A 174 -14.07 10.47 15.99
C GLY A 174 -14.13 11.81 15.26
N GLU A 175 -13.29 11.99 14.23
CA GLU A 175 -13.27 13.20 13.39
C GLU A 175 -14.32 13.20 12.25
N GLY A 176 -15.13 12.15 12.13
CA GLY A 176 -16.15 12.03 11.06
C GLY A 176 -15.56 11.76 9.67
N ILE A 177 -14.31 11.29 9.60
CA ILE A 177 -13.67 10.89 8.35
C ILE A 177 -14.13 9.49 7.94
N ILE A 178 -14.13 8.54 8.88
CA ILE A 178 -14.70 7.20 8.69
C ILE A 178 -16.16 7.22 9.15
N GLU A 179 -17.07 6.96 8.23
CA GLU A 179 -18.51 6.95 8.50
C GLU A 179 -19.03 5.55 8.88
N GLY A 180 -18.36 4.49 8.42
CA GLY A 180 -18.75 3.09 8.61
C GLY A 180 -18.20 2.42 9.88
N ASN A 181 -18.19 1.09 9.87
CA ASN A 181 -17.51 0.30 10.89
C ASN A 181 -15.99 0.43 10.73
N VAL A 182 -15.28 0.69 11.82
CA VAL A 182 -13.81 0.82 11.84
C VAL A 182 -13.13 -0.50 11.53
N GLU A 183 -13.72 -1.63 11.94
CA GLU A 183 -13.15 -2.95 11.70
C GLU A 183 -13.24 -3.38 10.23
N GLU A 184 -14.11 -2.74 9.44
CA GLU A 184 -14.27 -2.99 8.00
C GLU A 184 -13.47 -2.02 7.11
N ALA A 185 -12.81 -1.03 7.71
CA ALA A 185 -12.08 0.04 7.03
C ALA A 185 -10.58 -0.27 6.95
#